data_AF-A0AAN7SR20-F1
#
_entry.id   AF-A0AAN7SR20-F1
#
_cell.length_a   1.000
_cell.length_b   1.000
_cell.length_c   1.000
_cell.angle_alpha   90.00
_cell.angle_beta   90.00
_cell.angle_gamma   90.00
#
_symmetry.space_group_name_H-M   'P 1'
#
loop_
_entity.id
_entity.type
_entity.pdbx_description
1 polymer ?
#
loop_
_entity_poly.entity_id
_entity_poly.type
_entity_poly.pdbx_seq_one_letter_code
_entity_poly.pdbx_strand_id
1 'polypeptide(L)'
;MPGRRLGSRGKELVANLIEFFQQERDNGGPFIPVTSVRKRVAAALKINISTVTSVSQALKKNEPFVSKQRPHKKPITNIEEFNKCAIRNHITVNILWQKLKEEELFEGCAKSLHTVLNNIGFK
;
A
#
# COMPACT_ATOMS: atom_id res chain seq x y z
N MET A 1 15.70 -11.19 -10.95
CA MET A 1 14.33 -11.48 -10.46
C MET A 1 13.81 -10.26 -9.73
N PRO A 2 12.73 -9.61 -10.19
CA PRO A 2 12.13 -8.48 -9.46
C PRO A 2 11.79 -8.92 -8.03
N GLY A 3 12.23 -8.12 -7.06
CA GLY A 3 12.30 -8.47 -5.64
C GLY A 3 10.93 -8.58 -4.99
N ARG A 4 10.23 -9.69 -5.21
CA ARG A 4 9.03 -10.05 -4.44
C ARG A 4 9.44 -10.19 -2.97
N ARG A 5 8.87 -9.33 -2.11
CA ARG A 5 9.17 -9.34 -0.67
C ARG A 5 8.65 -10.64 -0.04
N LEU A 6 9.45 -11.23 0.84
CA LEU A 6 9.05 -12.41 1.59
C LEU A 6 7.94 -12.04 2.59
N GLY A 7 6.83 -12.79 2.56
CA GLY A 7 5.72 -12.63 3.52
C GLY A 7 6.13 -13.05 4.93
N SER A 8 5.28 -12.77 5.93
CA SER A 8 5.52 -13.09 7.35
C SER A 8 5.88 -14.56 7.56
N ARG A 9 5.03 -15.47 7.06
CA ARG A 9 5.22 -16.93 7.16
C ARG A 9 6.53 -17.42 6.53
N GLY A 10 6.93 -16.80 5.42
CA GLY A 10 8.20 -17.13 4.77
C GLY A 10 9.40 -16.70 5.60
N LYS A 11 9.32 -15.56 6.29
CA LYS A 11 10.38 -15.10 7.21
C LYS A 11 10.49 -16.00 8.44
N GLU A 12 9.36 -16.48 8.98
CA GLU A 12 9.34 -17.47 10.06
C GLU A 12 10.07 -18.77 9.66
N LEU A 13 9.80 -19.31 8.47
CA LEU A 13 10.49 -20.50 7.98
C LEU A 13 12.00 -20.30 7.86
N VAL A 14 12.42 -19.13 7.37
CA VAL A 14 13.85 -18.76 7.30
C VAL A 14 14.46 -18.65 8.70
N ALA A 15 13.73 -18.09 9.67
CA ALA A 15 14.18 -17.99 11.07
C ALA A 15 14.35 -19.37 11.72
N ASN A 16 13.36 -20.26 11.59
CA ASN A 16 13.42 -21.62 12.12
C ASN A 16 14.63 -22.41 11.55
N LEU A 17 14.92 -22.23 10.26
CA LEU A 17 16.09 -22.84 9.62
C LEU A 17 17.41 -22.31 10.18
N ILE A 18 17.49 -21.02 10.49
CA ILE A 18 18.67 -20.42 11.10
C ILE A 18 18.87 -20.96 12.53
N GLU A 19 17.80 -21.06 13.32
CA GLU A 19 17.84 -21.62 14.67
C GLU A 19 18.24 -23.10 14.66
N PHE A 20 17.68 -23.88 13.74
CA PHE A 20 18.05 -25.29 13.56
C PHE A 20 19.56 -25.47 13.35
N PHE A 21 20.16 -24.68 12.45
CA PHE A 21 21.61 -24.74 12.22
C PHE A 21 22.45 -24.22 13.40
N GLN A 22 21.90 -23.32 14.22
CA GLN A 22 22.58 -22.90 15.46
C GLN A 22 22.55 -24.00 16.51
N GLN A 23 21.42 -24.68 16.68
CA GLN A 23 21.29 -25.84 17.58
C GLN A 23 22.18 -27.01 17.14
N GLU A 24 22.28 -27.27 15.83
CA GLU A 24 23.17 -28.32 15.29
C GLU A 24 24.65 -28.04 15.65
N ARG A 25 25.08 -26.78 15.60
CA ARG A 25 26.42 -26.37 16.05
C ARG A 25 26.61 -26.62 17.54
N ASP A 26 25.61 -26.27 18.36
CA ASP A 26 25.70 -26.39 19.82
C ASP A 26 25.68 -27.87 20.27
N ASN A 27 25.08 -28.76 19.48
CA ASN A 27 25.02 -30.22 19.69
C ASN A 27 26.25 -30.99 19.16
N GLY A 28 27.37 -30.32 18.92
CA GLY A 28 28.63 -30.96 18.48
C GLY A 28 28.71 -31.25 16.97
N GLY A 29 27.81 -30.67 16.18
CA GLY A 29 27.93 -30.67 14.72
C GLY A 29 29.14 -29.87 14.22
N PRO A 30 29.53 -30.02 12.94
CA PRO A 30 30.66 -29.29 12.38
C PRO A 30 30.46 -27.78 12.52
N PHE A 31 31.50 -27.07 12.99
CA PHE A 31 31.45 -25.63 13.19
C PHE A 31 31.33 -24.91 11.84
N ILE A 32 30.10 -24.58 11.45
CA ILE A 32 29.82 -23.84 10.22
C ILE A 32 29.74 -22.35 10.56
N PRO A 33 30.58 -21.48 9.94
CA PRO A 33 30.48 -20.05 10.13
C PRO A 33 29.09 -19.51 9.76
N VAL A 34 28.59 -18.52 10.50
CA VAL A 34 27.25 -17.91 10.29
C VAL A 34 27.07 -17.41 8.84
N THR A 35 28.14 -16.93 8.22
CA THR A 35 28.16 -16.51 6.80
C THR A 35 27.88 -17.68 5.85
N SER A 36 28.42 -18.87 6.15
CA SER A 36 28.17 -20.10 5.41
C SER A 36 26.75 -20.61 5.63
N VAL A 37 26.20 -20.52 6.85
CA VAL A 37 24.79 -20.85 7.12
C VAL A 37 23.86 -19.99 6.27
N ARG A 38 24.07 -18.67 6.24
CA ARG A 38 23.26 -17.75 5.43
C ARG A 38 23.33 -18.06 3.93
N LYS A 39 24.51 -18.40 3.41
CA LYS A 39 24.70 -18.82 2.01
C LYS A 39 23.95 -20.12 1.71
N ARG A 40 24.03 -21.11 2.61
CA ARG A 40 23.32 -22.40 2.47
C ARG A 40 21.81 -22.20 2.49
N VAL A 41 21.28 -21.41 3.42
CA VAL A 41 19.85 -21.09 3.50
C VAL A 41 19.37 -20.34 2.25
N ALA A 42 20.15 -19.36 1.78
CA ALA A 42 19.85 -18.63 0.54
C ALA A 42 19.79 -19.56 -0.69
N ALA A 43 20.77 -20.47 -0.81
CA ALA A 43 20.81 -21.45 -1.89
C ALA A 43 19.66 -22.48 -1.80
N ALA A 44 19.38 -23.01 -0.61
CA ALA A 44 18.34 -24.01 -0.38
C ALA A 44 16.95 -23.47 -0.69
N LEU A 45 16.65 -22.25 -0.25
CA LEU A 45 15.35 -21.62 -0.47
C LEU A 45 15.26 -20.85 -1.80
N LYS A 46 16.38 -20.74 -2.53
CA LYS A 46 16.51 -19.92 -3.76
C LYS A 46 16.09 -18.46 -3.53
N ILE A 47 16.47 -17.89 -2.37
CA ILE A 47 16.16 -16.51 -1.97
C ILE A 47 17.45 -15.69 -1.97
N ASN A 48 17.34 -14.38 -2.20
CA ASN A 48 18.48 -13.48 -2.09
C ASN A 48 19.08 -13.49 -0.67
N ILE A 49 20.40 -13.56 -0.58
CA ILE A 49 21.15 -13.55 0.68
C ILE A 49 20.89 -12.29 1.51
N SER A 50 20.57 -11.16 0.86
CA SER A 50 20.19 -9.93 1.53
C SER A 50 18.92 -10.12 2.38
N THR A 51 17.94 -10.88 1.87
CA THR A 51 16.69 -11.17 2.58
C THR A 51 16.95 -12.07 3.79
N VAL A 52 17.78 -13.11 3.62
CA VAL A 52 18.19 -13.98 4.74
C VAL A 52 18.95 -13.18 5.81
N THR A 53 19.78 -12.22 5.40
CA THR A 53 20.52 -11.34 6.31
C THR A 53 19.58 -10.43 7.09
N SER A 54 18.60 -9.81 6.42
CA SER A 54 17.57 -8.99 7.09
C SER A 54 16.74 -9.79 8.09
N VAL A 55 16.33 -11.01 7.73
CA VAL A 55 15.59 -11.91 8.64
C VAL A 55 16.46 -12.31 9.83
N SER A 56 17.73 -12.66 9.60
CA SER A 56 18.69 -12.98 10.67
C SER A 56 18.89 -11.80 11.64
N GLN A 57 18.91 -10.57 11.14
CA GLN A 57 19.01 -9.37 11.98
C GLN A 57 17.73 -9.13 12.79
N ALA A 58 16.56 -9.26 12.17
CA ALA A 58 15.27 -9.15 12.86
C ALA A 58 15.11 -10.23 13.94
N LEU A 59 15.55 -11.46 13.66
CA LEU A 59 15.59 -12.55 14.64
C LEU A 59 16.48 -12.19 15.85
N LYS A 60 17.70 -11.69 15.61
CA LYS A 60 18.60 -11.25 16.69
C LYS A 60 18.02 -10.13 17.56
N LYS A 61 17.14 -9.30 17.00
CA LYS A 61 16.48 -8.20 17.70
C LYS A 61 15.15 -8.62 18.35
N ASN A 62 14.74 -9.89 18.20
CA ASN A 62 13.41 -10.36 18.59
C ASN A 62 12.27 -9.51 17.98
N GLU A 63 12.48 -9.00 16.75
CA GLU A 63 11.46 -8.22 16.05
C GLU A 63 10.42 -9.16 15.43
N PRO A 64 9.11 -8.94 15.66
CA PRO A 64 8.08 -9.78 15.07
C PRO A 64 8.03 -9.61 13.55
N PHE A 65 7.87 -10.71 12.82
CA PHE A 65 7.83 -10.72 11.35
C PHE A 65 6.48 -10.25 10.79
N VAL A 66 6.01 -9.06 11.18
CA VAL A 66 4.71 -8.53 10.77
C VAL A 66 4.80 -7.87 9.39
N SER A 67 3.83 -8.15 8.52
CA SER A 67 3.63 -7.35 7.31
C SER A 67 3.06 -5.98 7.71
N LYS A 68 3.87 -4.91 7.58
CA LYS A 68 3.37 -3.54 7.77
C LYS A 68 2.35 -3.22 6.67
N GLN A 69 1.07 -3.23 6.99
CA GLN A 69 0.05 -2.65 6.13
C GLN A 69 0.08 -1.13 6.33
N ARG A 70 0.10 -0.37 5.23
CA ARG A 70 -0.06 1.08 5.30
C ARG A 70 -1.55 1.37 5.53
N PRO A 71 -1.93 2.18 6.53
CA PRO A 71 -3.33 2.54 6.70
C PRO A 71 -3.79 3.35 5.48
N HIS A 72 -4.87 2.91 4.84
CA HIS A 72 -5.53 3.67 3.79
C HIS A 72 -6.66 4.49 4.44
N LYS A 73 -6.68 5.82 4.18
CA LYS A 73 -7.81 6.66 4.60
C LYS A 73 -9.03 6.28 3.77
N LYS A 74 -10.14 5.88 4.40
CA LYS A 74 -11.38 5.61 3.67
C LYS A 74 -11.92 6.93 3.07
N PRO A 75 -12.48 6.92 1.86
CA PRO A 75 -13.15 8.10 1.32
C PRO A 75 -14.32 8.51 2.21
N ILE A 76 -14.49 9.82 2.43
CA ILE A 76 -15.61 10.36 3.19
C ILE A 76 -16.82 10.35 2.26
N THR A 77 -17.71 9.37 2.42
CA THR A 77 -18.94 9.24 1.61
C THR A 77 -20.20 9.62 2.38
N ASN A 78 -20.17 9.51 3.71
CA ASN A 78 -21.31 9.83 4.57
C ASN A 78 -21.17 11.27 5.09
N ILE A 79 -21.78 12.20 4.35
CA ILE A 79 -21.84 13.62 4.68
C ILE A 79 -23.22 13.91 5.28
N GLU A 80 -23.30 14.72 6.34
CA GLU A 80 -24.56 15.16 6.94
C GLU A 80 -25.43 15.94 5.95
N GLU A 81 -26.76 15.85 6.10
CA GLU A 81 -27.71 16.44 5.15
C GLU A 81 -27.53 17.96 5.01
N PHE A 82 -27.21 18.66 6.09
CA PHE A 82 -26.88 20.08 6.09
C PHE A 82 -25.71 20.40 5.15
N ASN A 83 -24.65 19.59 5.22
CA ASN A 83 -23.46 19.75 4.39
C ASN A 83 -23.74 19.37 2.92
N LYS A 84 -24.64 18.39 2.66
CA LYS A 84 -25.09 18.11 1.29
C LYS A 84 -25.83 19.30 0.68
N CYS A 85 -26.73 19.92 1.45
CA CYS A 85 -27.43 21.14 1.03
C CYS A 85 -26.46 22.30 0.78
N ALA A 86 -25.46 22.48 1.64
CA ALA A 86 -24.42 23.50 1.45
C ALA A 86 -23.61 23.26 0.16
N ILE A 87 -23.17 22.02 -0.08
CA ILE A 87 -22.45 21.64 -1.31
C ILE A 87 -23.34 21.86 -2.55
N ARG A 88 -24.62 21.45 -2.48
CA ARG A 88 -25.60 21.64 -3.56
C ARG A 88 -25.83 23.12 -3.87
N ASN A 89 -25.95 23.95 -2.84
CA ASN A 89 -26.18 25.39 -2.99
C ASN A 89 -24.91 26.14 -3.40
N HIS A 90 -23.72 25.58 -3.15
CA HIS A 90 -22.47 26.19 -3.57
C HIS A 90 -22.25 26.08 -5.09
N ILE A 91 -22.74 25.02 -5.74
CA ILE A 91 -22.63 24.85 -7.20
C ILE A 91 -24.00 25.12 -7.82
N THR A 92 -24.40 26.38 -7.84
CA THR A 92 -25.59 26.80 -8.60
C THR A 92 -25.27 26.91 -10.09
N VAL A 93 -26.29 26.75 -10.94
CA VAL A 93 -26.18 26.90 -12.40
C VAL A 93 -25.60 28.27 -12.79
N ASN A 94 -25.84 29.31 -11.99
CA ASN A 94 -25.28 30.64 -12.21
C ASN A 94 -23.77 30.71 -11.96
N ILE A 95 -23.27 30.09 -10.88
CA ILE A 95 -21.82 30.03 -10.58
C ILE A 95 -21.11 29.18 -11.64
N LEU A 96 -21.74 28.07 -12.04
CA LEU A 96 -21.21 27.22 -13.12
C LEU A 96 -21.17 27.99 -14.46
N TRP A 97 -22.22 28.74 -14.78
CA TRP A 97 -22.26 29.58 -15.97
C TRP A 97 -21.16 30.65 -15.98
N GLN A 98 -20.92 31.32 -14.84
CA GLN A 98 -19.83 32.30 -14.74
C GLN A 98 -18.47 31.67 -15.01
N LYS A 99 -18.17 30.52 -14.41
CA LYS A 99 -16.90 29.80 -14.64
C LYS A 99 -16.74 29.35 -16.10
N LEU A 100 -17.81 28.83 -16.71
CA LEU A 100 -17.77 28.40 -18.12
C LEU A 100 -17.62 29.55 -19.10
N LYS A 101 -18.10 30.74 -18.72
CA LYS A 101 -17.90 31.97 -19.49
C LYS A 101 -16.46 32.50 -19.34
N GLU A 102 -15.89 32.44 -18.14
CA GLU A 102 -14.48 32.80 -17.88
C GLU A 102 -13.51 31.88 -18.63
N GLU A 103 -13.83 30.60 -18.76
CA GLU A 103 -13.02 29.62 -19.50
C GLU A 103 -13.30 29.61 -21.03
N GLU A 104 -14.14 30.53 -21.53
CA GLU A 104 -14.57 30.62 -22.95
C GLU A 104 -15.17 29.30 -23.51
N LEU A 105 -15.69 28.44 -22.64
CA LEU A 105 -16.30 27.15 -23.02
C LEU A 105 -17.78 27.27 -23.40
N PHE A 106 -18.45 28.35 -22.98
CA PHE A 106 -19.87 28.56 -23.21
C PHE A 106 -20.26 30.04 -23.28
N GLU A 107 -20.89 30.45 -24.38
CA GLU A 107 -21.29 31.85 -24.63
C GLU A 107 -22.78 32.14 -24.39
N GLY A 108 -23.57 31.13 -24.00
CA GLY A 108 -25.01 31.28 -23.79
C GLY A 108 -25.38 31.96 -22.46
N CYS A 109 -26.66 31.95 -22.11
CA CYS A 109 -27.17 32.38 -20.81
C CYS A 109 -27.38 31.21 -19.84
N ALA A 110 -27.55 31.48 -18.55
CA ALA A 110 -27.76 30.43 -17.53
C ALA A 110 -28.96 29.50 -17.84
N LYS A 111 -30.02 30.02 -18.48
CA LYS A 111 -31.17 29.20 -18.93
C LYS A 111 -30.77 28.23 -20.04
N SER A 112 -30.02 28.68 -21.04
CA SER A 112 -29.52 27.78 -22.09
C SER A 112 -28.54 26.75 -21.53
N LEU A 113 -27.73 27.11 -20.53
CA LEU A 113 -26.85 26.16 -19.84
C LEU A 113 -27.67 25.08 -19.12
N HIS A 114 -28.75 25.46 -18.44
CA HIS A 114 -29.65 24.50 -17.80
C HIS A 114 -30.26 23.49 -18.79
N THR A 115 -30.68 23.96 -19.97
CA THR A 115 -31.18 23.07 -21.04
C THR A 115 -30.10 22.11 -21.53
N VAL A 116 -28.87 22.60 -21.72
CA VAL A 116 -27.73 21.76 -22.15
C VAL A 116 -27.39 20.72 -21.09
N LEU A 117 -27.32 21.10 -19.81
CA LEU A 117 -27.06 20.17 -18.70
C LEU A 117 -28.12 19.06 -18.63
N ASN A 118 -29.40 19.41 -18.81
CA ASN A 118 -30.49 18.44 -18.87
C ASN A 118 -30.36 17.47 -20.04
N ASN A 119 -29.94 17.96 -21.21
CA ASN A 119 -29.72 17.12 -22.39
C ASN A 119 -28.53 16.15 -22.22
N ILE A 120 -27.52 16.53 -21.42
CA ILE A 120 -26.35 15.69 -21.10
C ILE A 120 -26.65 14.69 -19.96
N GLY A 121 -27.80 14.83 -19.28
CA GLY A 121 -28.27 13.91 -18.26
C GLY A 121 -28.05 14.36 -16.81
N PHE A 122 -27.66 15.62 -16.59
CA PHE A 122 -27.71 16.23 -15.25
C PHE A 122 -29.17 16.59 -14.95
N LYS A 123 -29.71 16.16 -13.79
CA LYS A 123 -31.08 16.43 -13.33
C LYS A 123 -31.09 17.31 -12.09
#